data_AF-W4LGL6-F1
#
_entry.id   AF-W4LGL6-F1
#
_cell.length_a   1.000
_cell.length_b   1.000
_cell.length_c   1.000
_cell.angle_alpha   90.00
_cell.angle_beta   90.00
_cell.angle_gamma   90.00
#
_symmetry.space_group_name_H-M   'P 1'
#
loop_
_entity.id
_entity.type
_entity.pdbx_description
1 polymer ?
#
loop_
_entity_poly.entity_id
_entity_poly.type
_entity_poly.pdbx_seq_one_letter_code
_entity_poly.pdbx_strand_id
1 'polypeptide(L)'
;MTKALALSYGLILIIASFSIGQPISVPACDSGEPCVEFTSVPPYNSSENLEGRVGNLADPTAYKVCTYIRVEGVWFVKPDVQAPCVPIQADGRWEADITAPDSNDPQALEITSFLLPQADVPEQNNGHCRLPDSLSVYPRAMADRTGERRSVFFSSREWKVKDVYWGPGPNHFSDHAENVEVDEQGQLHLRITERDGRWFSAEVVSRDVMGYGTYIFSLASRVDQLDKNVVFGLFTWDSDACNSPAEDAMPFNNEIDIEFSRFGQLDAQNSQYAVQPYQTCDLFRFNMPEIANSTHIIDWQPGRIRFVSLQGANIIESHDFTDVTCMPTPLNGNTRMNLWLLNSEPPSNGQSAEVIIRDFIYIPMHIEN
;
A
#
# COMPACT_ATOMS: atom_id res chain seq x y z
N MET A 1 31.34 -59.22 15.72
CA MET A 1 30.89 -58.19 16.69
C MET A 1 30.38 -57.01 15.89
N THR A 2 29.08 -57.00 15.64
CA THR A 2 28.38 -56.01 14.82
C THR A 2 27.97 -54.85 15.73
N LYS A 3 28.47 -53.63 15.49
CA LYS A 3 27.98 -52.42 16.16
C LYS A 3 26.97 -51.74 15.24
N ALA A 4 25.70 -51.76 15.64
CA ALA A 4 24.62 -51.02 15.02
C ALA A 4 24.75 -49.52 15.38
N LEU A 5 24.67 -48.64 14.38
CA LEU A 5 24.38 -47.23 14.59
C LEU A 5 22.88 -47.07 14.78
N ALA A 6 22.47 -46.52 15.93
CA ALA A 6 21.12 -46.05 16.15
C ALA A 6 21.02 -44.61 15.62
N LEU A 7 20.21 -44.38 14.59
CA LEU A 7 19.75 -43.04 14.22
C LEU A 7 18.63 -42.64 15.18
N SER A 8 18.86 -41.62 16.00
CA SER A 8 17.80 -40.94 16.74
C SER A 8 17.10 -39.94 15.83
N TYR A 9 15.86 -40.25 15.42
CA TYR A 9 14.98 -39.27 14.79
C TYR A 9 14.49 -38.30 15.88
N GLY A 10 15.04 -37.09 15.89
CA GLY A 10 14.51 -35.98 16.66
C GLY A 10 13.23 -35.47 16.00
N LEU A 11 12.08 -35.77 16.60
CA LEU A 11 10.79 -35.21 16.20
C LEU A 11 10.78 -33.73 16.58
N ILE A 12 11.01 -32.83 15.61
CA ILE A 12 10.83 -31.39 15.80
C ILE A 12 9.33 -31.13 15.76
N LEU A 13 8.74 -30.95 16.95
CA LEU A 13 7.37 -30.47 17.10
C LEU A 13 7.35 -28.98 16.72
N ILE A 14 6.89 -28.65 15.51
CA ILE A 14 6.55 -27.26 15.16
C ILE A 14 5.20 -26.97 15.82
N ILE A 15 5.23 -26.33 16.99
CA ILE A 15 4.02 -25.77 17.59
C ILE A 15 3.73 -24.50 16.81
N ALA A 16 2.81 -24.58 15.84
CA ALA A 16 2.18 -23.40 15.27
C ALA A 16 1.34 -22.74 16.37
N SER A 17 1.91 -21.73 17.02
CA SER A 17 1.14 -20.85 17.90
C SER A 17 0.21 -20.02 17.02
N PHE A 18 -1.03 -20.47 16.85
CA PHE A 18 -2.11 -19.59 16.42
C PHE A 18 -2.31 -18.55 17.52
N SER A 19 -1.83 -17.33 17.27
CA SER A 19 -2.27 -16.16 18.03
C SER A 19 -3.73 -15.94 17.66
N ILE A 20 -4.64 -16.53 18.44
CA ILE A 20 -6.02 -16.03 18.52
C ILE A 20 -5.86 -14.60 19.03
N GLY A 21 -6.10 -13.62 18.16
CA GLY A 21 -6.09 -12.22 18.54
C GLY A 21 -6.93 -12.07 19.81
N GLN A 22 -6.33 -11.56 20.88
CA GLN A 22 -7.12 -11.22 22.05
C GLN A 22 -8.17 -10.20 21.58
N PRO A 23 -9.44 -10.32 22.01
CA PRO A 23 -10.41 -9.28 21.75
C PRO A 23 -9.80 -7.96 22.22
N ILE A 24 -9.65 -7.03 21.29
CA ILE A 24 -9.16 -5.69 21.58
C ILE A 24 -10.09 -5.15 22.66
N SER A 25 -9.58 -4.94 23.88
CA SER A 25 -10.33 -4.22 24.90
C SER A 25 -10.35 -2.76 24.46
N VAL A 26 -11.38 -2.39 23.71
CA VAL A 26 -11.63 -1.00 23.33
C VAL A 26 -11.91 -0.23 24.63
N PRO A 27 -11.24 0.91 24.90
CA PRO A 27 -11.53 1.71 26.09
C PRO A 27 -13.00 2.09 26.05
N ALA A 28 -13.75 1.72 27.09
CA ALA A 28 -15.12 2.14 27.23
C ALA A 28 -15.18 3.67 27.36
N CYS A 29 -16.35 4.22 27.07
CA CYS A 29 -16.74 5.60 27.30
C CYS A 29 -16.60 6.08 28.78
N ASP A 30 -15.39 6.13 29.31
CA ASP A 30 -15.11 6.22 30.75
C ASP A 30 -14.89 7.65 31.26
N SER A 31 -14.87 8.66 30.38
CA SER A 31 -14.50 10.05 30.73
C SER A 31 -15.67 10.98 31.06
N GLY A 32 -16.92 10.51 31.00
CA GLY A 32 -18.12 11.36 31.22
C GLY A 32 -18.41 12.36 30.10
N GLU A 33 -17.56 12.42 29.07
CA GLU A 33 -17.76 13.22 27.85
C GLU A 33 -18.42 12.38 26.74
N PRO A 34 -19.20 12.99 25.82
CA PRO A 34 -19.75 12.31 24.66
C PRO A 34 -18.69 11.53 23.89
N CYS A 35 -19.02 10.30 23.52
CA CYS A 35 -18.08 9.36 22.93
C CYS A 35 -18.79 8.44 21.94
N VAL A 36 -18.00 7.86 21.02
CA VAL A 36 -18.41 6.83 20.07
C VAL A 36 -17.37 5.72 20.11
N GLU A 37 -17.81 4.47 20.04
CA GLU A 37 -16.96 3.28 20.05
C GLU A 37 -17.46 2.25 19.02
N PHE A 38 -16.55 1.43 18.52
CA PHE A 38 -16.89 0.27 17.70
C PHE A 38 -17.15 -0.95 18.59
N THR A 39 -18.27 -1.63 18.37
CA THR A 39 -18.60 -2.91 19.01
C THR A 39 -18.38 -4.09 18.08
N SER A 40 -18.42 -3.86 16.77
CA SER A 40 -18.02 -4.82 15.74
C SER A 40 -17.39 -4.07 14.56
N VAL A 41 -16.19 -4.50 14.16
CA VAL A 41 -15.51 -4.01 12.96
C VAL A 41 -15.58 -5.12 11.92
N PRO A 42 -16.13 -4.87 10.72
CA PRO A 42 -16.26 -5.91 9.70
C PRO A 42 -14.87 -6.34 9.22
N PRO A 43 -14.62 -7.66 9.10
CA PRO A 43 -13.35 -8.17 8.61
C PRO A 43 -12.97 -7.60 7.25
N TYR A 44 -11.68 -7.56 6.95
CA TYR A 44 -11.17 -7.27 5.61
C TYR A 44 -11.78 -8.23 4.57
N ASN A 45 -12.13 -7.72 3.38
CA ASN A 45 -12.89 -8.43 2.34
C ASN A 45 -14.32 -8.85 2.73
N SER A 46 -14.88 -8.31 3.82
CA SER A 46 -16.29 -8.51 4.21
C SER A 46 -17.20 -7.38 3.72
N SER A 47 -18.50 -7.71 3.57
CA SER A 47 -19.60 -6.75 3.37
C SER A 47 -20.52 -6.67 4.59
N GLU A 48 -20.04 -7.11 5.76
CA GLU A 48 -20.74 -6.94 7.03
C GLU A 48 -20.77 -5.45 7.44
N ASN A 49 -21.79 -5.09 8.22
CA ASN A 49 -21.94 -3.71 8.69
C ASN A 49 -20.96 -3.41 9.83
N LEU A 50 -20.56 -2.14 9.90
CA LEU A 50 -19.88 -1.58 11.06
C LEU A 50 -20.91 -1.32 12.15
N GLU A 51 -20.64 -1.80 13.37
CA GLU A 51 -21.52 -1.60 14.52
C GLU A 51 -20.80 -0.88 15.64
N GLY A 52 -21.55 -0.06 16.38
CA GLY A 52 -21.01 0.61 17.53
C GLY A 52 -22.03 1.09 18.53
N ARG A 53 -21.50 1.77 19.55
CA ARG A 53 -22.28 2.44 20.59
C ARG A 53 -21.79 3.87 20.79
N VAL A 54 -22.64 4.67 21.40
CA VAL A 54 -22.29 5.98 21.94
C VAL A 54 -22.59 6.00 23.44
N GLY A 55 -21.83 6.81 24.16
CA GLY A 55 -21.97 6.96 25.61
C GLY A 55 -22.00 8.43 26.03
N ASN A 56 -22.35 8.65 27.30
CA ASN A 56 -22.34 9.96 27.94
C ASN A 56 -23.20 11.02 27.22
N LEU A 57 -24.32 10.59 26.64
CA LEU A 57 -25.33 11.45 26.01
C LEU A 57 -26.64 11.41 26.80
N ALA A 58 -27.23 12.57 27.06
CA ALA A 58 -28.55 12.65 27.68
C ALA A 58 -29.68 12.22 26.72
N ASP A 59 -29.51 12.53 25.43
CA ASP A 59 -30.40 12.11 24.34
C ASP A 59 -29.55 11.70 23.12
N PRO A 60 -29.34 10.38 22.91
CA PRO A 60 -28.60 9.89 21.75
C PRO A 60 -29.20 10.29 20.41
N THR A 61 -30.51 10.54 20.34
CA THR A 61 -31.21 10.88 19.08
C THR A 61 -30.98 12.32 18.62
N ALA A 62 -30.40 13.16 19.48
CA ALA A 62 -29.92 14.49 19.13
C ALA A 62 -28.59 14.48 18.34
N TYR A 63 -28.04 13.28 18.11
CA TYR A 63 -26.76 13.05 17.45
C TYR A 63 -26.89 12.01 16.33
N LYS A 64 -25.84 11.93 15.52
CA LYS A 64 -25.66 10.96 14.44
C LYS A 64 -24.21 10.52 14.35
N VAL A 65 -23.97 9.38 13.70
CA VAL A 65 -22.62 8.87 13.45
C VAL A 65 -22.32 8.96 11.95
N CYS A 66 -21.21 9.62 11.60
CA CYS A 66 -20.76 9.77 10.22
C CYS A 66 -19.46 8.99 10.05
N THR A 67 -19.44 8.07 9.08
CA THR A 67 -18.36 7.08 8.93
C THR A 67 -17.57 7.31 7.65
N TYR A 68 -16.27 7.11 7.72
CA TYR A 68 -15.34 7.23 6.62
C TYR A 68 -14.45 6.00 6.57
N ILE A 69 -14.16 5.53 5.37
CA ILE A 69 -13.23 4.43 5.15
C ILE A 69 -12.09 4.88 4.25
N ARG A 70 -10.88 4.34 4.45
CA ARG A 70 -9.71 4.66 3.63
C ARG A 70 -9.35 3.47 2.76
N VAL A 71 -9.42 3.63 1.44
CA VAL A 71 -9.01 2.61 0.46
C VAL A 71 -7.76 3.12 -0.24
N GLU A 72 -6.66 2.37 -0.18
CA GLU A 72 -5.39 2.69 -0.87
C GLU A 72 -4.95 4.16 -0.74
N GLY A 73 -5.07 4.71 0.47
CA GLY A 73 -4.60 6.06 0.82
C GLY A 73 -5.63 7.19 0.70
N VAL A 74 -6.83 6.94 0.14
CA VAL A 74 -7.88 7.97 -0.01
C VAL A 74 -9.15 7.62 0.78
N TRP A 75 -9.83 8.65 1.28
CA TRP A 75 -11.00 8.55 2.16
C TRP A 75 -12.31 8.66 1.39
N PHE A 76 -13.29 7.85 1.82
CA PHE A 76 -14.66 7.87 1.31
C PHE A 76 -15.65 7.83 2.47
N VAL A 77 -16.68 8.68 2.41
CA VAL A 77 -17.78 8.70 3.38
C VAL A 77 -18.77 7.56 3.13
N LYS A 78 -19.39 7.08 4.21
CA LYS A 78 -20.33 5.96 4.22
C LYS A 78 -21.56 6.26 5.10
N PRO A 79 -22.72 5.66 4.80
CA PRO A 79 -22.97 4.66 3.74
C PRO A 79 -22.98 5.26 2.33
N ASP A 80 -23.32 6.54 2.21
CA ASP A 80 -23.63 7.16 0.93
C ASP A 80 -23.28 8.66 0.95
N VAL A 81 -22.92 9.22 -0.20
CA VAL A 81 -22.51 10.63 -0.30
C VAL A 81 -23.69 11.59 -0.14
N GLN A 82 -24.91 11.17 -0.49
CA GLN A 82 -26.13 11.94 -0.23
C GLN A 82 -26.66 11.74 1.20
N ALA A 83 -26.30 10.63 1.86
CA ALA A 83 -26.64 10.31 3.25
C ALA A 83 -25.41 9.81 4.05
N PRO A 84 -24.46 10.70 4.42
CA PRO A 84 -23.14 10.34 4.96
C PRO A 84 -23.12 9.92 6.44
N CYS A 85 -24.28 9.81 7.08
CA CYS A 85 -24.40 9.49 8.50
C CYS A 85 -25.59 8.60 8.77
N VAL A 86 -25.48 7.80 9.83
CA VAL A 86 -26.54 6.92 10.32
C VAL A 86 -27.14 7.45 11.62
N PRO A 87 -28.44 7.20 11.87
CA PRO A 87 -29.07 7.57 13.12
C PRO A 87 -28.55 6.72 14.28
N ILE A 88 -28.67 7.27 15.50
CA ILE A 88 -28.38 6.56 16.74
C ILE A 88 -29.70 6.14 17.39
N GLN A 89 -29.78 4.88 17.82
CA GLN A 89 -30.94 4.33 18.54
C GLN A 89 -31.00 4.89 19.96
N ALA A 90 -32.18 4.86 20.59
CA ALA A 90 -32.38 5.40 21.94
C ALA A 90 -31.51 4.71 23.01
N ASP A 91 -31.07 3.47 22.76
CA ASP A 91 -30.15 2.72 23.64
C ASP A 91 -28.66 2.97 23.31
N GLY A 92 -28.37 3.96 22.45
CA GLY A 92 -27.03 4.36 22.06
C GLY A 92 -26.41 3.51 20.96
N ARG A 93 -27.07 2.47 20.43
CA ARG A 93 -26.53 1.67 19.33
C ARG A 93 -26.63 2.40 17.99
N TRP A 94 -25.68 2.13 17.12
CA TRP A 94 -25.70 2.57 15.73
C TRP A 94 -25.05 1.50 14.84
N GLU A 95 -25.41 1.53 13.56
CA GLU A 95 -24.95 0.57 12.55
C GLU A 95 -24.81 1.31 11.23
N ALA A 96 -23.71 1.06 10.51
CA ALA A 96 -23.44 1.64 9.21
C ALA A 96 -23.02 0.56 8.22
N ASP A 97 -23.72 0.50 7.09
CA ASP A 97 -23.19 -0.17 5.90
C ASP A 97 -22.02 0.66 5.38
N ILE A 98 -20.84 0.06 5.33
CA ILE A 98 -19.63 0.72 4.82
C ILE A 98 -19.27 0.24 3.43
N THR A 99 -20.13 -0.56 2.79
CA THR A 99 -19.87 -1.18 1.49
C THR A 99 -20.92 -0.79 0.46
N ALA A 100 -20.48 -0.21 -0.65
CA ALA A 100 -21.29 0.00 -1.83
C ALA A 100 -21.13 -1.18 -2.81
N PRO A 101 -22.16 -1.49 -3.62
CA PRO A 101 -22.02 -2.42 -4.73
C PRO A 101 -20.92 -1.98 -5.70
N ASP A 102 -20.21 -2.95 -6.29
CA ASP A 102 -19.16 -2.73 -7.30
C ASP A 102 -18.03 -1.76 -6.86
N SER A 103 -17.73 -1.72 -5.56
CA SER A 103 -16.69 -0.86 -5.00
C SER A 103 -15.51 -1.66 -4.42
N ASN A 104 -14.47 -0.92 -4.01
CA ASN A 104 -13.31 -1.45 -3.28
C ASN A 104 -13.45 -1.30 -1.75
N ASP A 105 -14.66 -1.00 -1.25
CA ASP A 105 -14.87 -0.73 0.17
C ASP A 105 -14.56 -1.92 1.08
N PRO A 106 -14.83 -3.19 0.69
CA PRO A 106 -14.40 -4.35 1.47
C PRO A 106 -12.88 -4.37 1.72
N GLN A 107 -12.09 -3.76 0.83
CA GLN A 107 -10.63 -3.62 0.92
C GLN A 107 -10.16 -2.35 1.66
N ALA A 108 -11.03 -1.57 2.31
CA ALA A 108 -10.57 -0.42 3.09
C ALA A 108 -9.61 -0.84 4.22
N LEU A 109 -8.51 -0.10 4.35
CA LEU A 109 -7.47 -0.36 5.33
C LEU A 109 -7.72 0.38 6.65
N GLU A 110 -8.43 1.50 6.61
CA GLU A 110 -8.76 2.27 7.81
C GLU A 110 -10.25 2.61 7.84
N ILE A 111 -10.82 2.70 9.04
CA ILE A 111 -12.21 3.10 9.28
C ILE A 111 -12.20 4.14 10.40
N THR A 112 -12.88 5.26 10.21
CA THR A 112 -13.09 6.28 11.25
C THR A 112 -14.55 6.70 11.29
N SER A 113 -15.15 6.75 12.48
CA SER A 113 -16.51 7.27 12.68
C SER A 113 -16.49 8.41 13.67
N PHE A 114 -17.27 9.46 13.38
CA PHE A 114 -17.38 10.66 14.18
C PHE A 114 -18.78 10.82 14.75
N LEU A 115 -18.88 11.29 15.99
CA LEU A 115 -20.14 11.63 16.66
C LEU A 115 -20.48 13.11 16.46
N LEU A 116 -21.52 13.40 15.67
CA LEU A 116 -21.91 14.77 15.34
C LEU A 116 -23.30 15.08 15.90
N PRO A 117 -23.56 16.33 16.35
CA PRO A 117 -24.91 16.83 16.53
C PRO A 117 -25.76 16.68 15.26
N GLN A 118 -27.07 16.47 15.42
CA GLN A 118 -27.98 16.25 14.29
C GLN A 118 -27.97 17.40 13.27
N ALA A 119 -27.81 18.64 13.75
CA ALA A 119 -27.84 19.86 12.96
C ALA A 119 -26.57 20.08 12.11
N ASP A 120 -25.44 19.46 12.50
CA ASP A 120 -24.16 19.69 11.84
C ASP A 120 -24.08 18.90 10.54
N VAL A 121 -23.48 19.47 9.50
CA VAL A 121 -23.31 18.79 8.20
C VAL A 121 -21.86 18.34 8.09
N PRO A 122 -21.58 17.03 7.94
CA PRO A 122 -20.21 16.57 7.80
C PRO A 122 -19.64 17.01 6.45
N GLU A 123 -18.42 17.51 6.47
CA GLU A 123 -17.61 17.66 5.26
C GLU A 123 -17.15 16.27 4.79
N GLN A 124 -17.16 16.00 3.49
CA GLN A 124 -16.97 14.62 2.99
C GLN A 124 -15.56 14.38 2.44
N ASN A 125 -15.03 15.31 1.62
CA ASN A 125 -13.74 15.20 0.92
C ASN A 125 -13.50 13.78 0.37
N ASN A 126 -14.48 13.24 -0.38
CA ASN A 126 -14.39 11.93 -0.99
C ASN A 126 -13.28 11.86 -2.05
N GLY A 127 -12.46 10.83 -1.99
CA GLY A 127 -11.32 10.65 -2.90
C GLY A 127 -10.09 11.46 -2.50
N HIS A 128 -10.14 12.20 -1.39
CA HIS A 128 -8.97 12.92 -0.87
C HIS A 128 -8.19 12.04 0.10
N CYS A 129 -6.89 12.28 0.18
CA CYS A 129 -5.99 11.49 1.03
C CYS A 129 -5.97 11.92 2.51
N ARG A 130 -6.72 12.97 2.89
CA ARG A 130 -6.95 13.37 4.29
C ARG A 130 -8.44 13.47 4.58
N LEU A 131 -8.80 13.14 5.81
CA LEU A 131 -10.09 13.53 6.36
C LEU A 131 -10.15 15.06 6.51
N PRO A 132 -11.34 15.67 6.39
CA PRO A 132 -11.50 17.10 6.62
C PRO A 132 -11.05 17.54 8.02
N ASP A 133 -10.28 18.62 8.10
CA ASP A 133 -9.81 19.20 9.38
C ASP A 133 -10.96 19.59 10.30
N SER A 134 -12.11 19.96 9.71
CA SER A 134 -13.35 20.31 10.42
C SER A 134 -13.89 19.17 11.29
N LEU A 135 -13.52 17.92 11.01
CA LEU A 135 -13.95 16.75 11.80
C LEU A 135 -13.14 16.55 13.08
N SER A 136 -11.96 17.16 13.19
CA SER A 136 -11.03 16.94 14.30
C SER A 136 -11.57 17.36 15.68
N VAL A 137 -12.64 18.16 15.71
CA VAL A 137 -13.28 18.64 16.95
C VAL A 137 -14.28 17.64 17.53
N TYR A 138 -14.71 16.63 16.76
CA TYR A 138 -15.73 15.68 17.21
C TYR A 138 -15.10 14.43 17.85
N PRO A 139 -15.78 13.80 18.83
CA PRO A 139 -15.40 12.48 19.31
C PRO A 139 -15.37 11.47 18.16
N ARG A 140 -14.37 10.57 18.16
CA ARG A 140 -14.18 9.59 17.09
C ARG A 140 -13.79 8.21 17.58
N ALA A 141 -14.17 7.20 16.81
CA ALA A 141 -13.70 5.83 16.89
C ALA A 141 -12.89 5.50 15.63
N MET A 142 -11.83 4.70 15.77
CA MET A 142 -10.94 4.35 14.66
C MET A 142 -10.61 2.86 14.68
N ALA A 143 -10.46 2.26 13.50
CA ALA A 143 -9.97 0.91 13.31
C ALA A 143 -8.98 0.86 12.14
N ASP A 144 -7.89 0.11 12.34
CA ASP A 144 -6.89 -0.19 11.33
C ASP A 144 -6.96 -1.68 10.98
N ARG A 145 -7.30 -1.97 9.71
CA ARG A 145 -7.40 -3.31 9.12
C ARG A 145 -6.17 -3.68 8.29
N THR A 146 -5.14 -2.83 8.24
CA THR A 146 -3.89 -3.11 7.49
C THR A 146 -3.22 -4.41 7.94
N GLY A 147 -3.39 -4.78 9.22
CA GLY A 147 -2.90 -6.03 9.79
C GLY A 147 -3.54 -7.28 9.17
N GLU A 148 -4.76 -7.19 8.64
CA GLU A 148 -5.54 -8.32 8.12
C GLU A 148 -5.17 -8.70 6.69
N ARG A 149 -4.56 -7.77 5.93
CA ARG A 149 -4.05 -8.04 4.59
C ARG A 149 -2.93 -9.07 4.62
N ARG A 150 -2.92 -9.98 3.65
CA ARG A 150 -1.87 -11.00 3.49
C ARG A 150 -0.49 -10.36 3.50
N SER A 151 0.45 -10.99 4.20
CA SER A 151 1.86 -10.60 4.20
C SER A 151 2.75 -11.68 3.59
N VAL A 152 3.88 -11.26 3.03
CA VAL A 152 5.04 -12.11 2.77
C VAL A 152 6.26 -11.58 3.54
N PHE A 153 7.19 -12.46 3.88
CA PHE A 153 8.43 -12.08 4.54
C PHE A 153 9.59 -12.18 3.56
N PHE A 154 10.19 -11.04 3.21
CA PHE A 154 11.23 -10.93 2.20
C PHE A 154 12.31 -9.96 2.65
N SER A 155 13.59 -10.33 2.47
CA SER A 155 14.74 -9.50 2.84
C SER A 155 14.71 -9.02 4.29
N SER A 156 14.37 -9.93 5.21
CA SER A 156 14.22 -9.67 6.66
C SER A 156 13.14 -8.64 7.04
N ARG A 157 12.16 -8.41 6.17
CA ARG A 157 11.07 -7.43 6.36
C ARG A 157 9.72 -8.04 6.05
N GLU A 158 8.68 -7.51 6.68
CA GLU A 158 7.29 -7.83 6.37
C GLU A 158 6.78 -6.91 5.25
N TRP A 159 6.15 -7.52 4.24
CA TRP A 159 5.55 -6.82 3.12
C TRP A 159 4.08 -7.21 2.98
N LYS A 160 3.18 -6.22 2.96
CA LYS A 160 1.75 -6.39 2.70
C LYS A 160 1.50 -6.56 1.21
N VAL A 161 0.67 -7.53 0.84
CA VAL A 161 0.36 -7.84 -0.56
C VAL A 161 -0.92 -7.12 -0.97
N LYS A 162 -0.86 -6.32 -2.03
CA LYS A 162 -2.03 -5.59 -2.55
C LYS A 162 -2.98 -6.53 -3.30
N ASP A 163 -4.28 -6.35 -3.08
CA ASP A 163 -5.35 -7.26 -3.52
C ASP A 163 -6.68 -6.53 -3.82
N VAL A 164 -6.56 -5.37 -4.43
CA VAL A 164 -7.67 -4.46 -4.72
C VAL A 164 -7.62 -4.01 -6.17
N TYR A 165 -8.76 -3.65 -6.76
CA TYR A 165 -8.80 -3.02 -8.07
C TYR A 165 -8.46 -1.53 -7.95
N TRP A 166 -7.21 -1.16 -8.23
CA TRP A 166 -6.71 0.18 -7.96
C TRP A 166 -5.53 0.57 -8.87
N GLY A 167 -5.03 1.80 -8.66
CA GLY A 167 -3.81 2.34 -9.24
C GLY A 167 -2.54 1.55 -8.89
N PRO A 168 -1.46 1.68 -9.70
CA PRO A 168 -1.36 2.49 -10.93
C PRO A 168 -2.21 1.94 -12.09
N GLY A 169 -2.91 2.84 -12.79
CA GLY A 169 -3.95 2.46 -13.76
C GLY A 169 -5.12 1.65 -13.15
N PRO A 170 -6.17 1.30 -13.90
CA PRO A 170 -7.21 0.41 -13.40
C PRO A 170 -6.75 -1.06 -13.34
N ASN A 171 -5.86 -1.41 -12.40
CA ASN A 171 -5.30 -2.76 -12.31
C ASN A 171 -6.01 -3.63 -11.26
N HIS A 172 -6.23 -4.90 -11.58
CA HIS A 172 -6.63 -5.91 -10.59
C HIS A 172 -5.38 -6.44 -9.90
N PHE A 173 -5.09 -5.99 -8.69
CA PHE A 173 -4.04 -6.60 -7.86
C PHE A 173 -4.55 -7.86 -7.17
N SER A 174 -3.67 -8.83 -6.95
CA SER A 174 -4.03 -10.10 -6.31
C SER A 174 -3.00 -10.56 -5.29
N ASP A 175 -3.49 -11.06 -4.16
CA ASP A 175 -2.71 -11.72 -3.12
C ASP A 175 -2.50 -13.23 -3.34
N HIS A 176 -2.91 -13.74 -4.51
CA HIS A 176 -2.72 -15.15 -4.86
C HIS A 176 -1.22 -15.48 -4.97
N ALA A 177 -0.83 -16.69 -4.58
CA ALA A 177 0.57 -17.13 -4.61
C ALA A 177 1.16 -17.14 -6.03
N GLU A 178 0.31 -17.28 -7.06
CA GLU A 178 0.74 -17.15 -8.46
C GLU A 178 1.17 -15.72 -8.82
N ASN A 179 0.75 -14.69 -8.08
CA ASN A 179 1.14 -13.30 -8.31
C ASN A 179 2.27 -12.87 -7.38
N VAL A 180 2.21 -13.27 -6.10
CA VAL A 180 3.18 -12.87 -5.08
C VAL A 180 3.60 -14.07 -4.23
N GLU A 181 4.87 -14.41 -4.30
CA GLU A 181 5.47 -15.53 -3.59
C GLU A 181 6.91 -15.21 -3.18
N VAL A 182 7.35 -15.77 -2.06
CA VAL A 182 8.78 -15.84 -1.72
C VAL A 182 9.18 -17.30 -1.81
N ASP A 183 10.15 -17.60 -2.67
CA ASP A 183 10.58 -18.97 -2.95
C ASP A 183 11.43 -19.57 -1.81
N GLU A 184 11.82 -20.83 -1.98
CA GLU A 184 12.68 -21.54 -1.02
C GLU A 184 14.11 -20.97 -0.92
N GLN A 185 14.52 -20.13 -1.88
CA GLN A 185 15.80 -19.41 -1.87
C GLN A 185 15.67 -18.02 -1.20
N GLY A 186 14.47 -17.63 -0.79
CA GLY A 186 14.18 -16.33 -0.18
C GLY A 186 14.02 -15.19 -1.18
N GLN A 187 13.83 -15.50 -2.47
CA GLN A 187 13.62 -14.50 -3.53
C GLN A 187 12.13 -14.18 -3.67
N LEU A 188 11.80 -12.90 -3.81
CA LEU A 188 10.44 -12.44 -4.06
C LEU A 188 10.12 -12.54 -5.56
N HIS A 189 9.02 -13.18 -5.89
CA HIS A 189 8.45 -13.26 -7.22
C HIS A 189 7.22 -12.35 -7.30
N LEU A 190 7.23 -11.43 -8.26
CA LEU A 190 6.07 -10.67 -8.68
C LEU A 190 5.69 -11.10 -10.09
N ARG A 191 4.42 -11.47 -10.29
CA ARG A 191 3.94 -11.99 -11.57
C ARG A 191 2.65 -11.31 -12.02
N ILE A 192 2.57 -11.09 -13.32
CA ILE A 192 1.33 -10.80 -14.03
C ILE A 192 0.80 -12.11 -14.59
N THR A 193 -0.43 -12.47 -14.21
CA THR A 193 -1.04 -13.75 -14.53
C THR A 193 -2.44 -13.57 -15.09
N GLU A 194 -2.82 -14.42 -16.04
CA GLU A 194 -4.18 -14.48 -16.56
C GLU A 194 -4.93 -15.63 -15.85
N ARG A 195 -6.12 -15.33 -15.33
CA ARG A 195 -7.05 -16.30 -14.75
C ARG A 195 -8.47 -15.95 -15.16
N ASP A 196 -9.18 -16.91 -15.74
CA ASP A 196 -10.60 -16.83 -16.11
C ASP A 196 -10.96 -15.60 -16.98
N GLY A 197 -10.11 -15.28 -17.95
CA GLY A 197 -10.24 -14.15 -18.86
C GLY A 197 -9.81 -12.81 -18.27
N ARG A 198 -9.21 -12.78 -17.07
CA ARG A 198 -8.79 -11.56 -16.38
C ARG A 198 -7.30 -11.59 -16.05
N TRP A 199 -6.64 -10.47 -16.31
CA TRP A 199 -5.26 -10.27 -15.93
C TRP A 199 -5.14 -9.67 -14.54
N PHE A 200 -4.22 -10.22 -13.75
CA PHE A 200 -3.92 -9.78 -12.40
C PHE A 200 -2.47 -9.32 -12.31
N SER A 201 -2.30 -8.19 -11.63
CA SER A 201 -1.03 -7.55 -11.33
C SER A 201 -0.59 -7.88 -9.90
N ALA A 202 0.66 -7.56 -9.58
CA ALA A 202 1.26 -7.83 -8.28
C ALA A 202 1.84 -6.55 -7.67
N GLU A 203 1.61 -6.33 -6.38
CA GLU A 203 2.29 -5.25 -5.63
C GLU A 203 2.50 -5.69 -4.18
N VAL A 204 3.68 -5.35 -3.67
CA VAL A 204 4.01 -5.49 -2.26
C VAL A 204 4.39 -4.13 -1.68
N VAL A 205 3.92 -3.89 -0.46
CA VAL A 205 4.08 -2.64 0.28
C VAL A 205 4.81 -2.95 1.58
N SER A 206 5.96 -2.35 1.81
CA SER A 206 6.68 -2.54 3.07
C SER A 206 5.83 -2.04 4.25
N ARG A 207 5.84 -2.81 5.34
CA ARG A 207 5.22 -2.35 6.60
C ARG A 207 6.03 -1.24 7.27
N ASP A 208 7.34 -1.24 7.03
CA ASP A 208 8.24 -0.24 7.59
C ASP A 208 8.04 1.12 6.90
N VAL A 209 7.94 2.17 7.72
CA VAL A 209 8.09 3.55 7.24
C VAL A 209 9.58 3.84 7.07
N MET A 210 9.96 4.35 5.90
CA MET A 210 11.35 4.64 5.54
C MET A 210 11.49 6.09 5.06
N GLY A 211 12.60 6.72 5.39
CA GLY A 211 12.88 8.12 5.06
C GLY A 211 14.19 8.28 4.31
N TYR A 212 14.91 9.38 4.57
CA TYR A 212 16.25 9.58 3.99
C TYR A 212 17.17 8.38 4.26
N GLY A 213 17.95 8.01 3.25
CA GLY A 213 18.81 6.84 3.27
C GLY A 213 19.00 6.25 1.88
N THR A 214 19.68 5.11 1.86
CA THR A 214 19.98 4.38 0.64
C THR A 214 19.12 3.14 0.54
N TYR A 215 18.32 3.05 -0.53
CA TYR A 215 17.49 1.92 -0.90
C TYR A 215 18.21 1.13 -1.98
N ILE A 216 18.41 -0.17 -1.78
CA ILE A 216 19.18 -1.04 -2.67
C ILE A 216 18.33 -2.26 -3.02
N PHE A 217 17.97 -2.39 -4.29
CA PHE A 217 17.19 -3.49 -4.83
C PHE A 217 18.10 -4.37 -5.68
N SER A 218 18.10 -5.68 -5.46
CA SER A 218 18.84 -6.64 -6.27
C SER A 218 17.89 -7.52 -7.08
N LEU A 219 17.99 -7.49 -8.40
CA LEU A 219 17.14 -8.27 -9.30
C LEU A 219 17.86 -9.54 -9.78
N ALA A 220 17.05 -10.53 -10.17
CA ALA A 220 17.46 -11.78 -10.80
C ALA A 220 16.65 -12.06 -12.09
N SER A 221 16.22 -11.01 -12.81
CA SER A 221 15.37 -11.09 -13.99
C SER A 221 15.82 -10.18 -15.13
N ARG A 222 15.52 -10.60 -16.37
CA ARG A 222 15.73 -9.83 -17.61
C ARG A 222 14.66 -8.74 -17.77
N VAL A 223 14.81 -7.63 -17.05
CA VAL A 223 13.87 -6.50 -17.14
C VAL A 223 13.87 -5.81 -18.52
N ASP A 224 14.93 -5.99 -19.31
CA ASP A 224 14.99 -5.51 -20.69
C ASP A 224 14.00 -6.22 -21.64
N GLN A 225 13.53 -7.40 -21.26
CA GLN A 225 12.61 -8.23 -22.03
C GLN A 225 11.13 -8.04 -21.68
N LEU A 226 10.81 -7.16 -20.71
CA LEU A 226 9.42 -6.90 -20.35
C LEU A 226 8.62 -6.47 -21.59
N ASP A 227 7.42 -7.06 -21.74
CA ASP A 227 6.48 -6.69 -22.79
C ASP A 227 6.18 -5.19 -22.72
N LYS A 228 5.89 -4.57 -23.86
CA LYS A 228 5.69 -3.12 -23.93
C LYS A 228 4.58 -2.62 -23.00
N ASN A 229 3.58 -3.44 -22.68
CA ASN A 229 2.47 -3.06 -21.80
C ASN A 229 2.76 -3.36 -20.32
N VAL A 230 3.88 -3.98 -19.98
CA VAL A 230 4.25 -4.34 -18.60
C VAL A 230 5.13 -3.25 -18.01
N VAL A 231 4.87 -2.88 -16.76
CA VAL A 231 5.67 -1.95 -15.97
C VAL A 231 6.09 -2.62 -14.67
N PHE A 232 7.40 -2.64 -14.41
CA PHE A 232 7.96 -3.04 -13.13
C PHE A 232 8.48 -1.79 -12.40
N GLY A 233 7.97 -1.50 -11.21
CA GLY A 233 8.32 -0.33 -10.40
C GLY A 233 9.01 -0.69 -9.09
N LEU A 234 10.04 0.08 -8.74
CA LEU A 234 10.73 0.10 -7.45
C LEU A 234 10.65 1.53 -6.91
N PHE A 235 9.92 1.77 -5.83
CA PHE A 235 9.57 3.14 -5.49
C PHE A 235 9.30 3.40 -4.00
N THR A 236 9.36 4.66 -3.62
CA THR A 236 8.83 5.16 -2.35
C THR A 236 7.44 5.75 -2.56
N TRP A 237 6.55 5.61 -1.57
CA TRP A 237 5.19 6.15 -1.66
C TRP A 237 4.62 6.52 -0.29
N ASP A 238 4.08 7.72 -0.17
CA ASP A 238 3.54 8.29 1.06
C ASP A 238 2.06 8.64 0.90
N SER A 239 1.18 7.85 1.52
CA SER A 239 -0.28 8.05 1.50
C SER A 239 -0.72 9.37 2.13
N ASP A 240 0.10 9.97 2.99
CA ASP A 240 -0.26 11.11 3.84
C ASP A 240 0.29 12.43 3.30
N ALA A 241 1.27 12.36 2.37
CA ALA A 241 1.89 13.51 1.75
C ALA A 241 0.88 14.46 1.11
N CYS A 242 -0.15 13.91 0.46
CA CYS A 242 -1.28 14.68 -0.07
C CYS A 242 -0.91 15.87 -0.97
N ASN A 243 0.26 15.80 -1.59
CA ASN A 243 0.75 16.80 -2.51
C ASN A 243 0.13 16.56 -3.88
N SER A 244 -0.88 17.33 -4.25
CA SER A 244 -1.60 17.18 -5.52
C SER A 244 -1.52 18.47 -6.34
N PRO A 245 -1.50 18.43 -7.69
CA PRO A 245 -1.45 19.64 -8.52
C PRO A 245 -2.79 20.39 -8.56
N ALA A 246 -3.87 19.76 -8.10
CA ALA A 246 -5.21 20.33 -7.94
C ALA A 246 -5.91 19.63 -6.77
N GLU A 247 -6.88 20.28 -6.12
CA GLU A 247 -7.59 19.69 -4.96
C GLU A 247 -8.22 18.32 -5.27
N ASP A 248 -8.63 18.08 -6.53
CA ASP A 248 -9.31 16.85 -6.98
C ASP A 248 -8.38 15.84 -7.70
N ALA A 249 -7.08 16.13 -7.83
CA ALA A 249 -6.15 15.20 -8.48
C ALA A 249 -5.57 14.21 -7.47
N MET A 250 -5.18 13.01 -7.94
CA MET A 250 -4.45 12.07 -7.08
C MET A 250 -3.13 12.71 -6.63
N PRO A 251 -2.75 12.55 -5.35
CA PRO A 251 -1.49 13.07 -4.85
C PRO A 251 -0.28 12.42 -5.55
N PHE A 252 0.83 13.14 -5.58
CA PHE A 252 2.15 12.70 -6.05
C PHE A 252 2.90 11.86 -5.01
N ASN A 253 2.36 11.78 -3.78
CA ASN A 253 2.76 10.86 -2.71
C ASN A 253 4.24 10.87 -2.31
N ASN A 254 4.96 11.98 -2.54
CA ASN A 254 6.41 12.06 -2.30
C ASN A 254 7.17 10.90 -3.00
N GLU A 255 6.74 10.56 -4.22
CA GLU A 255 7.16 9.36 -4.93
C GLU A 255 8.47 9.55 -5.71
N ILE A 256 9.33 8.53 -5.59
CA ILE A 256 10.65 8.45 -6.21
C ILE A 256 10.74 7.06 -6.84
N ASP A 257 10.98 7.00 -8.15
CA ASP A 257 10.79 5.79 -8.94
C ASP A 257 12.06 5.33 -9.67
N ILE A 258 12.27 4.02 -9.68
CA ILE A 258 13.01 3.32 -10.73
C ILE A 258 12.02 2.39 -11.43
N GLU A 259 11.75 2.62 -12.71
CA GLU A 259 10.79 1.84 -13.48
C GLU A 259 11.42 1.19 -14.70
N PHE A 260 10.98 -0.03 -15.00
CA PHE A 260 11.35 -0.80 -16.19
C PHE A 260 10.10 -1.04 -17.02
N SER A 261 10.03 -0.37 -18.17
CA SER A 261 8.95 -0.53 -19.13
C SER A 261 9.29 0.18 -20.43
N ARG A 262 8.66 -0.27 -21.52
CA ARG A 262 8.62 0.50 -22.77
C ARG A 262 7.37 1.38 -22.89
N PHE A 263 6.52 1.42 -21.86
CA PHE A 263 5.35 2.29 -21.75
C PHE A 263 4.45 2.26 -23.01
N GLY A 264 4.14 1.05 -23.48
CA GLY A 264 3.27 0.76 -24.61
C GLY A 264 3.93 0.87 -25.99
N GLN A 265 5.17 1.36 -26.07
CA GLN A 265 5.86 1.70 -27.31
C GLN A 265 7.03 0.73 -27.59
N LEU A 266 6.99 -0.04 -28.68
CA LEU A 266 7.99 -1.08 -28.95
C LEU A 266 9.44 -0.57 -29.02
N ASP A 267 9.64 0.61 -29.60
CA ASP A 267 10.98 1.18 -29.86
C ASP A 267 11.42 2.19 -28.78
N ALA A 268 10.68 2.31 -27.67
CA ALA A 268 11.03 3.21 -26.59
C ALA A 268 12.16 2.64 -25.72
N GLN A 269 12.85 3.54 -25.02
CA GLN A 269 13.76 3.17 -23.95
C GLN A 269 13.01 2.37 -22.87
N ASN A 270 13.64 1.29 -22.39
CA ASN A 270 12.98 0.29 -21.54
C ASN A 270 13.11 0.56 -20.03
N SER A 271 13.65 1.70 -19.61
CA SER A 271 13.80 2.06 -18.20
C SER A 271 13.79 3.56 -17.97
N GLN A 272 13.42 3.98 -16.76
CA GLN A 272 13.46 5.37 -16.33
C GLN A 272 13.71 5.52 -14.83
N TYR A 273 14.25 6.68 -14.47
CA TYR A 273 14.21 7.24 -13.13
C TYR A 273 13.23 8.41 -13.11
N ALA A 274 12.39 8.51 -12.09
CA ALA A 274 11.43 9.59 -11.97
C ALA A 274 11.36 10.14 -10.54
N VAL A 275 11.05 11.42 -10.44
CA VAL A 275 10.63 12.07 -9.19
C VAL A 275 9.30 12.73 -9.45
N GLN A 276 8.26 12.34 -8.73
CA GLN A 276 6.91 12.86 -8.96
C GLN A 276 6.75 14.29 -8.43
N PRO A 277 6.02 15.17 -9.17
CA PRO A 277 5.41 14.96 -10.48
C PRO A 277 6.39 15.00 -11.66
N TYR A 278 6.55 13.89 -12.37
CA TYR A 278 7.59 13.79 -13.41
C TYR A 278 7.38 14.74 -14.60
N GLN A 279 6.14 15.20 -14.87
CA GLN A 279 5.86 16.11 -15.99
C GLN A 279 6.44 17.51 -15.79
N THR A 280 6.59 17.92 -14.53
CA THR A 280 7.14 19.24 -14.16
C THR A 280 8.46 19.14 -13.41
N CYS A 281 8.79 17.94 -12.91
CA CYS A 281 10.05 17.62 -12.26
C CYS A 281 10.96 16.86 -13.24
N ASP A 282 11.55 15.75 -12.82
CA ASP A 282 12.59 15.06 -13.58
C ASP A 282 12.18 13.64 -13.96
N LEU A 283 12.51 13.30 -15.21
CA LEU A 283 12.31 12.00 -15.83
C LEU A 283 13.52 11.69 -16.69
N PHE A 284 14.32 10.72 -16.28
CA PHE A 284 15.52 10.31 -16.99
C PHE A 284 15.35 8.91 -17.57
N ARG A 285 15.31 8.79 -18.90
CA ARG A 285 15.12 7.51 -19.60
C ARG A 285 16.45 6.92 -20.11
N PHE A 286 16.58 5.60 -19.98
CA PHE A 286 17.75 4.84 -20.41
C PHE A 286 17.37 3.42 -20.83
N ASN A 287 18.33 2.65 -21.34
CA ASN A 287 18.12 1.24 -21.66
C ASN A 287 18.92 0.35 -20.71
N MET A 288 18.22 -0.59 -20.06
CA MET A 288 18.85 -1.73 -19.43
C MET A 288 19.45 -2.67 -20.48
N PRO A 289 20.69 -3.14 -20.28
CA PRO A 289 21.31 -4.13 -21.15
C PRO A 289 20.74 -5.52 -20.91
N GLU A 290 21.16 -6.48 -21.73
CA GLU A 290 20.71 -7.87 -21.72
C GLU A 290 21.25 -8.68 -20.53
N ILE A 291 20.85 -8.33 -19.31
CA ILE A 291 21.38 -8.89 -18.06
C ILE A 291 20.25 -9.28 -17.11
N ALA A 292 20.41 -10.41 -16.42
CA ALA A 292 19.43 -10.86 -15.43
C ALA A 292 19.75 -10.35 -14.01
N ASN A 293 21.04 -10.26 -13.66
CA ASN A 293 21.47 -9.82 -12.36
C ASN A 293 21.87 -8.34 -12.42
N SER A 294 21.09 -7.50 -11.74
CA SER A 294 21.34 -6.07 -11.61
C SER A 294 21.07 -5.58 -10.20
N THR A 295 21.66 -4.45 -9.84
CA THR A 295 21.40 -3.76 -8.58
C THR A 295 20.98 -2.33 -8.88
N HIS A 296 19.89 -1.88 -8.25
CA HIS A 296 19.31 -0.55 -8.44
C HIS A 296 19.27 0.17 -7.11
N ILE A 297 19.71 1.43 -7.11
CA ILE A 297 19.95 2.20 -5.90
C ILE A 297 19.23 3.54 -6.01
N ILE A 298 18.49 3.88 -4.97
CA ILE A 298 18.02 5.24 -4.68
C ILE A 298 18.78 5.71 -3.45
N ASP A 299 19.68 6.67 -3.60
CA ASP A 299 20.32 7.37 -2.50
C ASP A 299 19.59 8.70 -2.27
N TRP A 300 18.65 8.70 -1.33
CA TRP A 300 17.79 9.83 -1.03
C TRP A 300 18.31 10.57 0.20
N GLN A 301 18.79 11.79 -0.04
CA GLN A 301 19.36 12.67 0.96
C GLN A 301 18.62 14.03 0.94
N PRO A 302 18.74 14.84 1.99
CA PRO A 302 18.25 16.22 1.94
C PRO A 302 18.85 16.98 0.75
N GLY A 303 17.99 17.44 -0.16
CA GLY A 303 18.39 18.25 -1.32
C GLY A 303 19.05 17.48 -2.48
N ARG A 304 19.11 16.14 -2.43
CA ARG A 304 19.62 15.33 -3.53
C ARG A 304 19.02 13.92 -3.54
N ILE A 305 18.65 13.46 -4.72
CA ILE A 305 18.41 12.04 -4.99
C ILE A 305 19.41 11.57 -6.03
N ARG A 306 20.14 10.50 -5.76
CA ARG A 306 20.96 9.83 -6.75
C ARG A 306 20.39 8.46 -7.09
N PHE A 307 20.18 8.24 -8.37
CA PHE A 307 19.84 6.95 -8.94
C PHE A 307 21.08 6.26 -9.48
N VAL A 308 21.21 4.95 -9.26
CA VAL A 308 22.28 4.13 -9.86
C VAL A 308 21.75 2.76 -10.23
N SER A 309 22.01 2.32 -11.46
CA SER A 309 21.82 0.94 -11.91
C SER A 309 23.17 0.30 -12.19
N LEU A 310 23.39 -0.91 -11.69
CA LEU A 310 24.68 -1.60 -11.69
C LEU A 310 24.56 -3.02 -12.25
N GLN A 311 25.62 -3.48 -12.92
CA GLN A 311 25.91 -4.90 -13.17
C GLN A 311 27.16 -5.28 -12.37
N GLY A 312 26.97 -5.93 -11.21
CA GLY A 312 28.07 -6.12 -10.27
C GLY A 312 28.64 -4.77 -9.83
N ALA A 313 29.92 -4.51 -10.09
CA ALA A 313 30.57 -3.23 -9.78
C ALA A 313 30.53 -2.21 -10.93
N ASN A 314 30.02 -2.59 -12.10
CA ASN A 314 29.98 -1.71 -13.27
C ASN A 314 28.71 -0.87 -13.27
N ILE A 315 28.84 0.45 -13.47
CA ILE A 315 27.69 1.33 -13.64
C ILE A 315 27.10 1.10 -15.03
N ILE A 316 25.81 0.76 -15.06
CA ILE A 316 24.98 0.74 -16.27
C ILE A 316 24.54 2.17 -16.56
N GLU A 317 23.97 2.82 -15.54
CA GLU A 317 23.48 4.18 -15.63
C GLU A 317 23.42 4.84 -14.24
N SER A 318 23.56 6.17 -14.17
CA SER A 318 23.31 6.93 -12.96
C SER A 318 22.80 8.34 -13.26
N HIS A 319 21.94 8.86 -12.39
CA HIS A 319 21.38 10.20 -12.53
C HIS A 319 21.32 10.90 -11.17
N ASP A 320 21.70 12.18 -11.14
CA ASP A 320 21.65 13.02 -9.95
C ASP A 320 20.54 14.06 -10.10
N PHE A 321 19.53 13.97 -9.25
CA PHE A 321 18.44 14.93 -9.14
C PHE A 321 18.72 15.91 -8.00
N THR A 322 18.76 17.21 -8.31
CA THR A 322 19.13 18.28 -7.37
C THR A 322 18.16 19.47 -7.34
N ASP A 323 17.03 19.38 -8.07
CA ASP A 323 16.01 20.43 -8.02
C ASP A 323 15.24 20.35 -6.68
N VAL A 324 15.60 21.25 -5.78
CA VAL A 324 15.01 21.34 -4.44
C VAL A 324 13.52 21.68 -4.43
N THR A 325 12.99 22.28 -5.51
CA THR A 325 11.56 22.64 -5.59
C THR A 325 10.67 21.43 -5.84
N CYS A 326 11.24 20.38 -6.40
CA CYS A 326 10.60 19.11 -6.71
C CYS A 326 11.08 17.98 -5.78
N MET A 327 11.85 18.30 -4.73
CA MET A 327 12.43 17.31 -3.83
C MET A 327 11.37 16.78 -2.85
N PRO A 328 11.06 15.47 -2.87
CA PRO A 328 10.20 14.88 -1.87
C PRO A 328 10.85 15.00 -0.48
N THR A 329 10.01 15.26 0.52
CA THR A 329 10.42 15.22 1.94
C THR A 329 9.81 13.98 2.57
N PRO A 330 10.59 13.11 3.25
CA PRO A 330 10.03 11.94 3.91
C PRO A 330 9.10 12.34 5.03
N LEU A 331 7.88 11.78 5.05
CA LEU A 331 6.96 11.85 6.18
C LEU A 331 6.69 10.44 6.69
N ASN A 332 5.69 9.76 6.13
CA ASN A 332 5.24 8.42 6.51
C ASN A 332 5.34 7.42 5.34
N GLY A 333 6.24 7.69 4.39
CA GLY A 333 6.42 6.89 3.19
C GLY A 333 6.87 5.45 3.46
N ASN A 334 6.36 4.53 2.65
CA ASN A 334 6.80 3.14 2.58
C ASN A 334 7.51 2.89 1.24
N THR A 335 8.35 1.86 1.20
CA THR A 335 8.87 1.30 -0.06
C THR A 335 7.86 0.32 -0.64
N ARG A 336 7.73 0.33 -1.97
CA ARG A 336 6.86 -0.54 -2.74
C ARG A 336 7.59 -1.16 -3.92
N MET A 337 7.11 -2.33 -4.32
CA MET A 337 7.52 -3.00 -5.55
C MET A 337 6.27 -3.54 -6.25
N ASN A 338 6.10 -3.23 -7.54
CA ASN A 338 4.94 -3.71 -8.28
C ASN A 338 5.29 -4.17 -9.70
N LEU A 339 4.48 -5.06 -10.24
CA LEU A 339 4.49 -5.50 -11.62
C LEU A 339 3.05 -5.38 -12.14
N TRP A 340 2.81 -4.43 -13.03
CA TRP A 340 1.47 -4.01 -13.43
C TRP A 340 1.32 -3.75 -14.93
N LEU A 341 0.06 -3.63 -15.37
CA LEU A 341 -0.30 -3.42 -16.77
C LEU A 341 -0.61 -1.97 -17.07
N LEU A 342 0.13 -1.39 -18.00
CA LEU A 342 -0.12 -0.05 -18.50
C LEU A 342 -1.52 0.03 -19.10
N ASN A 343 -2.34 0.97 -18.61
CA ASN A 343 -3.74 1.14 -18.99
C ASN A 343 -4.62 -0.12 -18.81
N SER A 344 -4.18 -1.10 -18.01
CA SER A 344 -4.83 -2.41 -17.86
C SER A 344 -4.84 -3.25 -19.15
N GLU A 345 -4.02 -2.87 -20.14
CA GLU A 345 -3.89 -3.62 -21.38
C GLU A 345 -3.04 -4.86 -21.13
N PRO A 346 -3.50 -6.08 -21.51
CA PRO A 346 -2.71 -7.30 -21.40
C PRO A 346 -1.32 -7.18 -22.04
N PRO A 347 -0.34 -8.00 -21.64
CA PRO A 347 0.92 -8.11 -22.37
C PRO A 347 0.64 -8.36 -23.86
N SER A 348 1.29 -7.60 -24.75
CA SER A 348 0.99 -7.61 -26.18
C SER A 348 1.29 -8.94 -26.88
N ASN A 349 2.10 -9.78 -26.25
CA ASN A 349 2.36 -11.17 -26.64
C ASN A 349 1.37 -12.20 -26.06
N GLY A 350 0.43 -11.78 -25.21
CA GLY A 350 -0.54 -12.63 -24.52
C GLY A 350 0.05 -13.56 -23.46
N GLN A 351 1.28 -13.30 -22.99
CA GLN A 351 1.98 -14.15 -22.03
C GLN A 351 2.07 -13.51 -20.65
N SER A 352 2.12 -14.34 -19.61
CA SER A 352 2.49 -13.90 -18.26
C SER A 352 3.86 -13.25 -18.22
N ALA A 353 4.05 -12.33 -17.27
CA ALA A 353 5.34 -11.71 -16.99
C ALA A 353 5.75 -11.99 -15.54
N GLU A 354 7.05 -12.10 -15.29
CA GLU A 354 7.62 -12.34 -13.97
C GLU A 354 8.87 -11.47 -13.76
N VAL A 355 8.97 -10.91 -12.56
CA VAL A 355 10.21 -10.32 -12.05
C VAL A 355 10.54 -10.95 -10.70
N ILE A 356 11.81 -11.31 -10.55
CA ILE A 356 12.40 -11.92 -9.36
C ILE A 356 13.32 -10.90 -8.71
N ILE A 357 13.03 -10.58 -7.46
CA ILE A 357 13.83 -9.71 -6.61
C ILE A 357 14.55 -10.60 -5.60
N ARG A 358 15.88 -10.58 -5.62
CA ARG A 358 16.73 -11.42 -4.77
C ARG A 358 16.93 -10.83 -3.38
N ASP A 359 17.01 -9.51 -3.28
CA ASP A 359 17.30 -8.85 -2.02
C ASP A 359 16.84 -7.39 -2.04
N PHE A 360 16.55 -6.86 -0.85
CA PHE A 360 16.27 -5.46 -0.59
C PHE A 360 16.97 -5.01 0.69
N ILE A 361 17.74 -3.94 0.60
CA ILE A 361 18.43 -3.33 1.73
C ILE A 361 18.05 -1.85 1.81
N TYR A 362 17.71 -1.42 3.02
CA TYR A 362 17.56 0.00 3.36
C TYR A 362 18.58 0.36 4.44
N ILE A 363 19.38 1.39 4.14
CA ILE A 363 20.39 1.94 5.05
C ILE A 363 19.93 3.36 5.41
N PRO A 364 19.44 3.62 6.64
CA PRO A 364 18.99 4.96 7.02
C PRO A 364 20.17 5.94 6.99
N MET A 365 19.90 7.19 6.58
CA MET A 365 20.89 8.26 6.70
C MET A 365 21.25 8.47 8.17
N HIS A 366 22.53 8.37 8.52
CA HIS A 366 23.01 8.76 9.83
C HIS A 366 23.21 10.28 9.86
N ILE A 367 22.48 10.96 10.75
CA ILE A 367 22.79 12.35 11.11
C ILE A 367 23.81 12.29 12.24
N GLU A 368 25.06 12.65 11.96
CA GLU A 368 26.00 12.97 13.03
C GLU A 368 25.54 14.27 13.68
N ASN A 369 25.19 14.20 14.96
CA ASN A 369 24.80 15.36 15.78
C ASN A 369 26.01 16.24 16.14
#